data_AF-A0A3E2BLY1-F1
#
_entry.id   AF-A0A3E2BLY1-F1
#
_cell.length_a   1.000
_cell.length_b   1.000
_cell.length_c   1.000
_cell.angle_alpha   90.00
_cell.angle_beta   90.00
_cell.angle_gamma   90.00
#
_symmetry.space_group_name_H-M   'P 1'
#
loop_
_entity.id
_entity.type
_entity.pdbx_description
1 polymer ?
#
loop_
_entity_poly.entity_id
_entity_poly.type
_entity_poly.pdbx_seq_one_letter_code
_entity_poly.pdbx_strand_id
1 'polypeptide(L)'
;MRRGKAGFLALILALFLGFIFWLSSATVFTFGETAVKLPAGCQVEIKPGHIAFHLAEGRLELIPEADNLKVRTVDKNGKVVYTGTQGRVFAECQPEKFKKLKVTDADYRFIRFALGKPEPDPAGRGVLIPKGTRIEKVEEDLYRFHLENGEVISFKCKAAGEDKIGDCTRYTRDGKIMYTRTKVKLCRMSSLEELKSLPSTLPEQLWVQFVTESKG
;
A
#
# COMPACT_ATOMS: atom_id res chain seq x y z
N MET A 1 -19.81 8.04 59.82
CA MET A 1 -19.81 7.41 58.49
C MET A 1 -18.67 7.99 57.64
N ARG A 2 -17.60 7.21 57.43
CA ARG A 2 -16.44 7.56 56.58
C ARG A 2 -16.75 7.20 55.13
N ARG A 3 -16.90 8.17 54.24
CA ARG A 3 -16.93 7.96 52.79
C ARG A 3 -16.31 9.18 52.11
N GLY A 4 -15.39 8.96 51.17
CA GLY A 4 -14.97 10.02 50.25
C GLY A 4 -13.49 10.15 49.91
N LYS A 5 -12.62 9.14 50.16
CA LYS A 5 -11.24 9.16 49.62
C LYS A 5 -11.05 8.33 48.35
N ALA A 6 -12.07 7.56 47.93
CA ALA A 6 -12.00 6.70 46.75
C ALA A 6 -12.27 7.44 45.41
N GLY A 7 -12.94 8.60 45.44
CA GLY A 7 -13.28 9.33 44.20
C GLY A 7 -12.11 10.07 43.56
N PHE A 8 -11.14 10.52 44.35
CA PHE A 8 -10.03 11.34 43.85
C PHE A 8 -8.93 10.52 43.17
N LEU A 9 -8.71 9.27 43.62
CA LEU A 9 -7.76 8.35 43.01
C LEU A 9 -8.26 7.77 41.67
N ALA A 10 -9.57 7.60 41.50
CA ALA A 10 -10.16 7.15 40.24
C ALA A 10 -10.02 8.18 39.11
N LEU A 11 -10.03 9.48 39.44
CA LEU A 11 -9.91 10.56 38.46
C LEU A 11 -8.47 10.70 37.92
N ILE A 12 -7.46 10.45 38.77
CA ILE A 12 -6.04 10.51 38.37
C ILE A 12 -5.66 9.30 37.50
N LEU A 13 -6.24 8.13 37.76
CA LEU A 13 -6.00 6.93 36.93
C LEU A 13 -6.62 7.06 35.53
N ALA A 14 -7.79 7.72 35.41
CA ALA A 14 -8.43 7.99 34.13
C ALA A 14 -7.65 9.00 33.26
N LEU A 15 -6.97 9.97 33.89
CA LEU A 15 -6.11 10.92 33.18
C LEU A 15 -4.77 10.31 32.72
N PHE A 16 -4.26 9.28 33.40
CA PHE A 16 -3.07 8.56 32.96
C PHE A 16 -3.35 7.50 31.89
N LEU A 17 -4.53 6.89 31.88
CA LEU A 17 -4.94 5.94 30.83
C LEU A 17 -5.37 6.61 29.52
N GLY A 18 -5.74 7.89 29.55
CA GLY A 18 -6.05 8.67 28.34
C GLY A 18 -4.82 9.12 27.53
N PHE A 19 -3.61 9.05 28.10
CA PHE A 19 -2.40 9.61 27.48
C PHE A 19 -1.49 8.57 26.80
N ILE A 20 -1.78 7.27 26.93
CA ILE A 20 -0.86 6.20 26.50
C ILE A 20 -1.22 5.57 25.14
N PHE A 21 -2.31 6.01 24.49
CA PHE A 21 -2.70 5.48 23.16
C PHE A 21 -2.48 6.43 21.98
N TRP A 22 -1.53 7.36 22.10
CA TRP A 22 -0.93 8.04 20.94
C TRP A 22 0.52 7.56 20.73
N LEU A 23 0.71 6.24 20.72
CA LEU A 23 1.79 5.66 19.92
C LEU A 23 1.37 5.78 18.45
N SER A 24 1.40 7.02 17.95
CA SER A 24 1.58 7.30 16.53
C SER A 24 2.73 6.40 16.11
N SER A 25 2.46 5.45 15.23
CA SER A 25 3.48 4.61 14.62
C SER A 25 4.47 5.55 13.93
N ALA A 26 5.53 5.92 14.64
CA ALA A 26 6.55 6.81 14.13
C ALA A 26 7.12 6.13 12.89
N THR A 27 6.85 6.71 11.73
CA THR A 27 7.43 6.25 10.47
C THR A 27 8.86 6.76 10.48
N VAL A 28 9.73 5.99 11.12
CA VAL A 28 11.17 6.27 11.11
C VAL A 28 11.65 5.95 9.70
N PHE A 29 12.04 6.98 8.95
CA PHE A 29 12.84 6.79 7.74
C PHE A 29 14.13 6.07 8.13
N THR A 30 14.14 4.74 8.03
CA THR A 30 15.36 3.98 8.25
C THR A 30 16.06 3.81 6.91
N PHE A 31 17.31 4.25 6.84
CA PHE A 31 18.17 4.09 5.66
C PHE A 31 18.18 2.59 5.27
N GLY A 32 17.76 2.26 4.04
CA GLY A 32 17.59 0.88 3.58
C GLY A 32 16.14 0.40 3.44
N GLU A 33 15.14 1.22 3.78
CA GLU A 33 13.74 0.89 3.51
C GLU A 33 13.44 0.88 1.99
N THR A 34 12.87 -0.21 1.51
CA THR A 34 12.40 -0.35 0.12
C THR A 34 11.02 0.26 -0.07
N ALA A 35 10.39 0.82 0.97
CA ALA A 35 9.09 1.46 0.89
C ALA A 35 8.82 2.40 2.06
N VAL A 36 8.01 3.43 1.81
CA VAL A 36 7.51 4.37 2.81
C VAL A 36 6.00 4.21 2.95
N LYS A 37 5.53 4.13 4.19
CA LYS A 37 4.12 4.12 4.54
C LYS A 37 3.62 5.56 4.70
N LEU A 38 2.59 5.93 3.97
CA LEU A 38 1.92 7.22 4.07
C LEU A 38 0.60 7.02 4.82
N PRO A 39 0.46 7.53 6.06
CA PRO A 39 -0.78 7.38 6.82
C PRO A 39 -1.90 8.23 6.22
N ALA A 40 -3.15 7.83 6.48
CA ALA A 40 -4.31 8.69 6.25
C ALA A 40 -4.14 10.00 7.02
N GLY A 41 -4.58 11.11 6.43
CA GLY A 41 -4.41 12.47 6.99
C GLY A 41 -3.03 13.10 6.72
N CYS A 42 -2.08 12.39 6.10
CA CYS A 42 -0.83 12.97 5.65
C CYS A 42 -1.08 14.13 4.68
N GLN A 43 -0.43 15.27 4.92
CA GLN A 43 -0.57 16.46 4.08
C GLN A 43 0.14 16.25 2.73
N VAL A 44 -0.52 16.64 1.66
CA VAL A 44 -0.05 16.50 0.28
C VAL A 44 0.05 17.89 -0.35
N GLU A 45 1.21 18.19 -0.91
CA GLU A 45 1.45 19.38 -1.72
C GLU A 45 1.67 18.93 -3.17
N ILE A 46 0.86 19.44 -4.10
CA ILE A 46 0.95 19.12 -5.52
C ILE A 46 1.38 20.38 -6.27
N LYS A 47 2.49 20.28 -7.00
CA LYS A 47 3.03 21.30 -7.89
C LYS A 47 3.25 20.72 -9.28
N PRO A 48 3.36 21.54 -10.33
CA PRO A 48 3.73 21.05 -11.65
C PRO A 48 5.04 20.25 -11.59
N GLY A 49 4.99 18.97 -11.97
CA GLY A 49 6.15 18.06 -11.98
C GLY A 49 6.63 17.60 -10.61
N HIS A 50 5.87 17.82 -9.53
CA HIS A 50 6.31 17.49 -8.17
C HIS A 50 5.13 17.23 -7.23
N ILE A 51 5.20 16.14 -6.47
CA ILE A 51 4.21 15.78 -5.45
C ILE A 51 4.94 15.52 -4.15
N ALA A 52 4.62 16.25 -3.08
CA ALA A 52 5.24 16.09 -1.78
C ALA A 52 4.24 15.60 -0.74
N PHE A 53 4.68 14.67 0.09
CA PHE A 53 3.97 14.15 1.25
C PHE A 53 4.73 14.55 2.51
N HIS A 54 4.06 15.26 3.40
CA HIS A 54 4.65 15.72 4.66
C HIS A 54 4.44 14.68 5.75
N LEU A 55 5.54 14.23 6.33
CA LEU A 55 5.60 13.23 7.40
C LEU A 55 6.24 13.87 8.63
N ALA A 56 6.04 13.27 9.81
CA ALA A 56 6.59 13.82 11.05
C ALA A 56 8.13 13.95 11.02
N GLU A 57 8.82 13.02 10.36
CA GLU A 57 10.29 12.95 10.30
C GLU A 57 10.88 13.60 9.05
N GLY A 58 10.06 14.21 8.18
CA GLY A 58 10.53 14.81 6.94
C GLY A 58 9.48 14.86 5.83
N ARG A 59 9.91 14.75 4.57
CA ARG A 59 9.03 14.71 3.41
C ARG A 59 9.46 13.63 2.43
N LEU A 60 8.46 13.00 1.83
CA LEU A 60 8.63 12.13 0.67
C LEU A 60 8.17 12.91 -0.56
N GLU A 61 8.97 12.89 -1.61
CA GLU A 61 8.69 13.60 -2.85
C GLU A 61 8.68 12.62 -4.01
N LEU A 62 7.70 12.80 -4.89
CA LEU A 62 7.57 12.09 -6.16
C LEU A 62 7.77 13.10 -7.29
N ILE A 63 8.68 12.78 -8.20
CA ILE A 63 9.04 13.60 -9.35
C ILE A 63 8.73 12.76 -10.60
N PRO A 64 7.58 13.00 -11.25
CA PRO A 64 7.22 12.32 -12.49
C PRO A 64 8.19 12.71 -13.61
N GLU A 65 8.78 11.72 -14.30
CA GLU A 65 9.73 11.93 -15.38
C GLU A 65 9.51 10.88 -16.48
N ALA A 66 8.91 11.30 -17.59
CA ALA A 66 8.44 10.40 -18.65
C ALA A 66 7.62 9.23 -18.07
N ASP A 67 8.08 7.99 -18.26
CA ASP A 67 7.43 6.77 -17.77
C ASP A 67 7.85 6.38 -16.34
N ASN A 68 8.72 7.17 -15.71
CA ASN A 68 9.26 6.91 -14.39
C ASN A 68 8.70 7.86 -13.33
N LEU A 69 8.69 7.37 -12.10
CA LEU A 69 8.35 8.15 -10.91
C LEU A 69 9.57 8.16 -10.00
N LYS A 70 10.40 9.19 -10.12
CA LYS A 70 11.56 9.35 -9.23
C LYS A 70 11.07 9.64 -7.82
N VAL A 71 11.78 9.08 -6.85
CA VAL A 71 11.43 9.22 -5.44
C VAL A 71 12.58 9.89 -4.71
N ARG A 72 12.29 10.90 -3.91
CA ARG A 72 13.27 11.58 -3.07
C ARG A 72 12.73 11.69 -1.66
N THR A 73 13.53 11.36 -0.65
CA THR A 73 13.17 11.64 0.74
C THR A 73 14.12 12.65 1.33
N VAL A 74 13.56 13.54 2.14
CA VAL A 74 14.27 14.61 2.82
C VAL A 74 13.90 14.53 4.29
N ASP A 75 14.88 14.58 5.18
CA ASP A 75 14.64 14.57 6.62
C ASP A 75 14.08 15.91 7.13
N LYS A 76 13.70 15.97 8.41
CA LYS A 76 13.22 17.18 9.08
C LYS A 76 14.20 18.37 9.06
N ASN A 77 15.48 18.13 8.79
CA ASN A 77 16.50 19.18 8.70
C ASN A 77 16.71 19.67 7.25
N GLY A 78 15.93 19.16 6.29
CA GLY A 78 16.07 19.50 4.88
C GLY A 78 17.18 18.74 4.16
N LYS A 79 17.81 17.74 4.78
CA LYS A 79 18.86 16.93 4.15
C LYS A 79 18.23 15.81 3.33
N VAL A 80 18.67 15.65 2.08
CA VAL A 80 18.28 14.50 1.25
C VAL A 80 18.86 13.23 1.88
N VAL A 81 18.00 12.27 2.21
CA VAL A 81 18.42 10.99 2.79
C VAL A 81 18.22 9.81 1.84
N TYR A 82 17.39 9.95 0.81
CA TYR A 82 17.27 8.94 -0.25
C TYR A 82 16.90 9.56 -1.59
N THR A 83 17.37 8.94 -2.67
CA THR A 83 16.90 9.19 -4.03
C THR A 83 16.84 7.85 -4.77
N GLY A 84 15.70 7.60 -5.40
CA GLY A 84 15.44 6.42 -6.24
C GLY A 84 14.96 6.85 -7.62
N THR A 85 15.29 6.07 -8.64
CA THR A 85 14.93 6.35 -10.04
C THR A 85 13.51 5.91 -10.38
N GLN A 86 12.95 4.97 -9.60
CA GLN A 86 11.63 4.43 -9.84
C GLN A 86 10.90 4.11 -8.53
N GLY A 87 9.65 4.54 -8.46
CA GLY A 87 8.72 4.24 -7.38
C GLY A 87 7.37 3.79 -7.91
N ARG A 88 6.63 3.05 -7.08
CA ARG A 88 5.22 2.76 -7.30
C ARG A 88 4.41 3.16 -6.08
N VAL A 89 3.26 3.77 -6.32
CA VAL A 89 2.33 4.18 -5.27
C VAL A 89 1.11 3.28 -5.30
N PHE A 90 0.69 2.77 -4.14
CA PHE A 90 -0.46 1.88 -4.06
C PHE A 90 -1.17 1.88 -2.72
N ALA A 91 -2.42 1.46 -2.73
CA ALA A 91 -3.20 1.14 -1.53
C ALA A 91 -3.44 -0.38 -1.44
N GLU A 92 -3.53 -0.91 -0.22
CA GLU A 92 -4.00 -2.27 0.00
C GLU A 92 -5.49 -2.37 -0.37
N CYS A 93 -5.85 -3.25 -1.30
CA CYS A 93 -7.23 -3.43 -1.73
C CYS A 93 -7.89 -4.51 -0.87
N GLN A 94 -8.67 -4.04 0.11
CA GLN A 94 -9.49 -4.92 0.94
C GLN A 94 -10.55 -5.64 0.08
N PRO A 95 -10.88 -6.92 0.38
CA PRO A 95 -11.87 -7.68 -0.36
C PRO A 95 -13.21 -7.00 -0.53
N GLU A 96 -13.67 -6.24 0.45
CA GLU A 96 -14.94 -5.53 0.38
C GLU A 96 -14.98 -4.52 -0.79
N LYS A 97 -13.82 -3.98 -1.18
CA LYS A 97 -13.70 -3.08 -2.34
C LYS A 97 -13.76 -3.88 -3.64
N PHE A 98 -12.91 -4.89 -3.82
CA PHE A 98 -12.85 -5.61 -5.10
C PHE A 98 -14.01 -6.59 -5.32
N LYS A 99 -14.67 -7.10 -4.26
CA LYS A 99 -15.85 -7.98 -4.35
C LYS A 99 -17.03 -7.33 -5.08
N LYS A 100 -17.06 -5.99 -5.13
CA LYS A 100 -18.11 -5.21 -5.80
C LYS A 100 -17.79 -4.90 -7.27
N LEU A 101 -16.55 -5.17 -7.70
CA LEU A 101 -16.08 -4.85 -9.04
C LEU A 101 -16.36 -6.01 -10.00
N LYS A 102 -16.83 -5.69 -11.21
CA LYS A 102 -16.93 -6.64 -12.34
C LYS A 102 -15.73 -6.53 -13.29
N VAL A 103 -15.07 -5.37 -13.27
CA VAL A 103 -13.85 -5.04 -14.01
C VAL A 103 -12.96 -4.22 -13.08
N THR A 104 -11.64 -4.34 -13.22
CA THR A 104 -10.70 -3.52 -12.44
C THR A 104 -10.83 -2.04 -12.80
N ASP A 105 -10.86 -1.18 -11.79
CA ASP A 105 -11.00 0.28 -11.93
C ASP A 105 -9.64 1.00 -12.08
N ALA A 106 -8.55 0.32 -11.71
CA ALA A 106 -7.17 0.73 -11.89
C ALA A 106 -6.29 -0.50 -12.15
N ASP A 107 -5.00 -0.28 -12.29
CA ASP A 107 -4.02 -1.35 -12.28
C ASP A 107 -3.92 -1.95 -10.88
N TYR A 108 -3.77 -3.27 -10.81
CA TYR A 108 -3.58 -3.99 -9.58
C TYR A 108 -2.32 -4.84 -9.60
N ARG A 109 -1.74 -5.08 -8.43
CA ARG A 109 -0.64 -6.03 -8.26
C ARG A 109 -0.84 -6.91 -7.04
N PHE A 110 -0.28 -8.12 -7.11
CA PHE A 110 -0.10 -8.96 -5.93
C PHE A 110 1.25 -8.68 -5.28
N ILE A 111 1.23 -8.13 -4.07
CA ILE A 111 2.44 -7.74 -3.33
C ILE A 111 2.54 -8.58 -2.07
N ARG A 112 3.73 -9.12 -1.81
CA ARG A 112 4.02 -9.84 -0.56
C ARG A 112 4.36 -8.83 0.53
N PHE A 113 3.89 -9.09 1.74
CA PHE A 113 4.25 -8.29 2.91
C PHE A 113 5.03 -9.16 3.89
N ALA A 114 6.14 -8.64 4.41
CA ALA A 114 6.90 -9.23 5.48
C ALA A 114 7.11 -8.20 6.58
N LEU A 115 6.85 -8.58 7.83
CA LEU A 115 6.95 -7.69 8.99
C LEU A 115 6.19 -6.36 8.80
N GLY A 116 5.02 -6.43 8.15
CA GLY A 116 4.16 -5.27 7.89
C GLY A 116 4.62 -4.34 6.77
N LYS A 117 5.67 -4.69 6.00
CA LYS A 117 6.19 -3.89 4.89
C LYS A 117 6.08 -4.63 3.55
N PRO A 118 5.84 -3.92 2.43
CA PRO A 118 5.81 -4.54 1.11
C PRO A 118 7.21 -4.95 0.66
N GLU A 119 7.33 -6.19 0.20
CA GLU A 119 8.55 -6.72 -0.42
C GLU A 119 8.59 -6.40 -1.92
N PRO A 120 9.78 -6.20 -2.51
CA PRO A 120 9.93 -6.14 -3.96
C PRO A 120 9.40 -7.41 -4.62
N ASP A 121 8.93 -7.29 -5.87
CA ASP A 121 8.56 -8.47 -6.64
C ASP A 121 9.82 -9.30 -6.97
N PRO A 122 9.77 -10.64 -6.91
CA PRO A 122 10.85 -11.46 -7.45
C PRO A 122 11.03 -11.18 -8.95
N ALA A 123 12.27 -11.27 -9.44
CA ALA A 123 12.58 -11.04 -10.85
C ALA A 123 11.67 -11.85 -11.79
N GLY A 124 11.02 -11.17 -12.74
CA GLY A 124 10.10 -11.78 -13.70
C GLY A 124 8.78 -12.33 -13.12
N ARG A 125 8.51 -12.19 -11.81
CA ARG A 125 7.29 -12.71 -11.14
C ARG A 125 6.36 -11.61 -10.62
N GLY A 126 6.55 -10.38 -11.10
CA GLY A 126 5.57 -9.31 -10.92
C GLY A 126 4.26 -9.67 -11.60
N VAL A 127 3.15 -9.56 -10.87
CA VAL A 127 1.82 -9.84 -11.41
C VAL A 127 1.09 -8.51 -11.53
N LEU A 128 1.00 -7.99 -12.75
CA LEU A 128 0.19 -6.81 -13.07
C LEU A 128 -1.16 -7.30 -13.61
N ILE A 129 -2.24 -6.77 -13.05
CA ILE A 129 -3.60 -6.90 -13.57
C ILE A 129 -3.97 -5.50 -14.08
N PRO A 130 -4.02 -5.28 -15.40
CA PRO A 130 -4.34 -3.98 -15.97
C PRO A 130 -5.74 -3.51 -15.59
N LYS A 131 -5.95 -2.20 -15.57
CA LYS A 131 -7.28 -1.58 -15.55
C LYS A 131 -8.17 -2.13 -16.66
N GLY A 132 -9.46 -2.32 -16.36
CA GLY A 132 -10.45 -2.90 -17.30
C GLY A 132 -10.45 -4.43 -17.37
N THR A 133 -9.55 -5.10 -16.65
CA THR A 133 -9.51 -6.57 -16.59
C THR A 133 -10.81 -7.11 -15.99
N ARG A 134 -11.45 -8.06 -16.68
CA ARG A 134 -12.67 -8.71 -16.21
C ARG A 134 -12.40 -9.53 -14.94
N ILE A 135 -13.29 -9.37 -13.96
CA ILE A 135 -13.27 -10.10 -12.70
C ILE A 135 -14.43 -11.11 -12.70
N GLU A 136 -14.11 -12.36 -12.43
CA GLU A 136 -15.07 -13.44 -12.22
C GLU A 136 -14.97 -13.91 -10.77
N LYS A 137 -16.10 -13.88 -10.06
CA LYS A 137 -16.22 -14.50 -8.73
C LYS A 137 -16.59 -15.97 -8.93
N VAL A 138 -15.67 -16.87 -8.59
CA VAL A 138 -15.86 -18.32 -8.73
C VAL A 138 -16.47 -18.90 -7.46
N GLU A 139 -15.95 -18.48 -6.29
CA GLU A 139 -16.45 -18.85 -4.96
C GLU A 139 -16.45 -17.60 -4.06
N GLU A 140 -16.87 -17.73 -2.79
CA GLU A 140 -16.86 -16.63 -1.84
C GLU A 140 -15.50 -15.92 -1.73
N ASP A 141 -14.44 -16.72 -1.76
CA ASP A 141 -13.05 -16.29 -1.55
C ASP A 141 -12.14 -16.55 -2.75
N LEU A 142 -12.69 -17.01 -3.88
CA LEU A 142 -11.94 -17.29 -5.11
C LEU A 142 -12.38 -16.37 -6.25
N TYR A 143 -11.43 -15.59 -6.75
CA TYR A 143 -11.62 -14.63 -7.82
C TYR A 143 -10.69 -14.94 -8.98
N ARG A 144 -11.16 -14.74 -10.21
CA ARG A 144 -10.38 -14.87 -11.44
C ARG A 144 -10.33 -13.56 -12.19
N PHE A 145 -9.13 -13.18 -12.61
CA PHE A 145 -8.86 -12.03 -13.46
C PHE A 145 -8.49 -12.55 -14.86
N HIS A 146 -9.25 -12.12 -15.87
CA HIS A 146 -9.10 -12.60 -17.24
C HIS A 146 -8.31 -11.58 -18.06
N LEU A 147 -7.02 -11.84 -18.29
CA LEU A 147 -6.13 -10.94 -19.00
C LEU A 147 -6.42 -10.96 -20.51
N GLU A 148 -6.12 -9.86 -21.20
CA GLU A 148 -6.38 -9.70 -22.65
C GLU A 148 -5.63 -10.73 -23.51
N ASN A 149 -4.45 -11.18 -23.05
CA ASN A 149 -3.68 -12.23 -23.72
C ASN A 149 -4.31 -13.64 -23.58
N GLY A 150 -5.42 -13.77 -22.84
CA GLY A 150 -6.11 -15.03 -22.57
C GLY A 150 -5.58 -15.80 -21.36
N GLU A 151 -4.59 -15.27 -20.65
CA GLU A 151 -4.15 -15.82 -19.37
C GLU A 151 -5.16 -15.51 -18.27
N VAL A 152 -5.16 -16.37 -17.24
CA VAL A 152 -6.04 -16.20 -16.08
C VAL A 152 -5.21 -16.12 -14.83
N ILE A 153 -5.54 -15.17 -13.95
CA ILE A 153 -4.97 -15.13 -12.60
C ILE A 153 -6.08 -15.47 -11.60
N SER A 154 -5.90 -16.54 -10.83
CA SER A 154 -6.79 -16.87 -9.71
C SER A 154 -6.22 -16.36 -8.40
N PHE A 155 -7.06 -15.71 -7.60
CA PHE A 155 -6.72 -15.25 -6.26
C PHE A 155 -7.67 -15.87 -5.25
N LYS A 156 -7.13 -16.71 -4.37
CA LYS A 156 -7.84 -17.28 -3.23
C LYS A 156 -7.51 -16.45 -1.98
N CYS A 157 -8.43 -15.57 -1.61
CA CYS A 157 -8.30 -14.69 -0.46
C CYS A 157 -8.63 -15.45 0.82
N LYS A 158 -7.68 -15.67 1.72
CA LYS A 158 -7.96 -16.28 3.02
C LYS A 158 -8.26 -15.15 4.01
N ALA A 159 -9.51 -15.05 4.45
CA ALA A 159 -9.84 -14.16 5.56
C ALA A 159 -9.29 -14.77 6.86
N ALA A 160 -8.11 -14.32 7.31
CA ALA A 160 -7.55 -14.70 8.60
C ALA A 160 -7.12 -13.44 9.35
N GLY A 161 -8.00 -12.94 10.24
CA GLY A 161 -7.73 -11.74 11.05
C GLY A 161 -7.81 -10.42 10.28
N GLU A 162 -7.19 -9.36 10.81
CA GLU A 162 -7.16 -8.02 10.20
C GLU A 162 -6.31 -7.96 8.92
N ASP A 163 -5.39 -8.91 8.73
CA ASP A 163 -4.46 -8.98 7.62
C ASP A 163 -4.96 -9.97 6.55
N LYS A 164 -5.76 -9.46 5.61
CA LYS A 164 -6.33 -10.29 4.53
C LYS A 164 -5.26 -10.60 3.49
N ILE A 165 -4.83 -11.86 3.51
CA ILE A 165 -3.75 -12.38 2.69
C ILE A 165 -4.29 -13.55 1.87
N GLY A 166 -3.80 -13.73 0.65
CA GLY A 166 -4.22 -14.84 -0.20
C GLY A 166 -3.10 -15.47 -1.00
N ASP A 167 -3.49 -16.46 -1.78
CA ASP A 167 -2.63 -17.16 -2.71
C ASP A 167 -3.07 -16.81 -4.14
N CYS A 168 -2.13 -16.36 -4.96
CA CYS A 168 -2.33 -16.01 -6.36
C CYS A 168 -1.69 -17.08 -7.25
N THR A 169 -2.44 -17.66 -8.18
CA THR A 169 -1.91 -18.57 -9.20
C THR A 169 -2.19 -18.03 -10.59
N ARG A 170 -1.17 -17.93 -11.43
CA ARG A 170 -1.30 -17.51 -12.83
C ARG A 170 -1.30 -18.74 -13.74
N TYR A 171 -2.20 -18.72 -14.72
CA TYR A 171 -2.39 -19.76 -15.69
C TYR A 171 -2.19 -19.19 -17.10
N THR A 172 -1.59 -20.01 -17.94
CA THR A 172 -1.55 -19.83 -19.40
C THR A 172 -2.95 -19.90 -20.01
N ARG A 173 -3.08 -19.52 -21.29
CA ARG A 173 -4.34 -19.61 -22.05
C ARG A 173 -4.89 -21.04 -22.13
N ASP A 174 -4.01 -22.05 -22.16
CA ASP A 174 -4.36 -23.48 -22.16
C ASP A 174 -4.59 -24.05 -20.74
N GLY A 175 -4.61 -23.20 -19.71
CA GLY A 175 -4.94 -23.59 -18.34
C GLY A 175 -3.79 -24.22 -17.55
N LYS A 176 -2.56 -24.23 -18.09
CA LYS A 176 -1.37 -24.70 -17.33
C LYS A 176 -0.91 -23.64 -16.34
N ILE A 177 -0.55 -24.08 -15.14
CA ILE A 177 0.00 -23.22 -14.09
C ILE A 177 1.37 -22.70 -14.53
N MET A 178 1.54 -21.38 -14.53
CA MET A 178 2.83 -20.72 -14.73
C MET A 178 3.58 -20.61 -13.40
N TYR A 179 2.91 -20.10 -12.37
CA TYR A 179 3.45 -20.00 -11.01
C TYR A 179 2.34 -19.72 -9.99
N THR A 180 2.66 -20.00 -8.73
CA THR A 180 1.87 -19.60 -7.57
C THR A 180 2.69 -18.71 -6.65
N ARG A 181 2.10 -17.60 -6.20
CA ARG A 181 2.62 -16.74 -5.13
C ARG A 181 1.72 -16.87 -3.92
N THR A 182 2.30 -17.25 -2.80
CA THR A 182 1.58 -17.37 -1.53
C THR A 182 1.82 -16.15 -0.67
N LYS A 183 0.92 -15.92 0.29
CA LYS A 183 1.02 -14.83 1.26
C LYS A 183 1.08 -13.43 0.62
N VAL A 184 0.27 -13.19 -0.40
CA VAL A 184 0.20 -11.91 -1.11
C VAL A 184 -1.08 -11.14 -0.77
N LYS A 185 -1.01 -9.81 -0.84
CA LYS A 185 -2.15 -8.90 -0.81
C LYS A 185 -2.41 -8.37 -2.22
N LEU A 186 -3.68 -8.15 -2.55
CA LEU A 186 -4.06 -7.42 -3.76
C LEU A 186 -3.92 -5.91 -3.46
N CYS A 187 -3.15 -5.20 -4.26
CA CYS A 187 -2.89 -3.77 -4.09
C CYS A 187 -3.37 -3.01 -5.33
N ARG A 188 -4.12 -1.93 -5.13
CA ARG A 188 -4.57 -1.03 -6.19
C ARG A 188 -3.48 0.02 -6.41
N MET A 189 -2.94 0.09 -7.62
CA MET A 189 -1.92 1.06 -7.98
C MET A 189 -2.58 2.44 -8.16
N SER A 190 -1.84 3.50 -7.83
CA SER A 190 -2.22 4.86 -8.15
C SER A 190 -1.56 5.28 -9.45
N SER A 191 -2.38 5.68 -10.43
CA SER A 191 -1.90 6.30 -11.66
C SER A 191 -1.35 7.71 -11.40
N LEU A 192 -0.52 8.23 -12.31
CA LEU A 192 0.02 9.56 -12.17
C LEU A 192 -1.09 10.64 -12.18
N GLU A 193 -2.14 10.42 -12.96
CA GLU A 193 -3.31 11.29 -13.04
C GLU A 193 -4.04 11.35 -11.70
N GLU A 194 -4.25 10.20 -11.06
CA GLU A 194 -4.86 10.13 -9.72
C GLU A 194 -3.98 10.85 -8.69
N LEU A 195 -2.66 10.64 -8.74
CA LEU A 195 -1.71 11.28 -7.82
C LEU A 195 -1.71 12.81 -7.95
N LYS A 196 -1.84 13.34 -9.18
CA LYS A 196 -1.95 14.78 -9.46
C LYS A 196 -3.29 15.37 -9.01
N SER A 197 -4.32 14.55 -8.83
CA SER A 197 -5.64 14.94 -8.35
C SER A 197 -5.88 14.65 -6.87
N LEU A 198 -4.84 14.29 -6.10
CA LEU A 198 -5.01 14.01 -4.69
C LEU A 198 -5.53 15.25 -3.94
N PRO A 199 -6.42 15.05 -2.94
CA PRO A 199 -6.74 16.11 -1.99
C PRO A 199 -5.49 16.55 -1.20
N SER A 200 -5.55 17.72 -0.58
CA SER A 200 -4.48 18.25 0.27
C SER A 200 -4.18 17.38 1.51
N THR A 201 -5.06 16.43 1.84
CA THR A 201 -4.86 15.44 2.88
C THR A 201 -5.22 14.05 2.38
N LEU A 202 -4.35 13.06 2.63
CA LEU A 202 -4.60 11.71 2.16
C LEU A 202 -5.88 11.11 2.78
N PRO A 203 -6.82 10.62 1.95
CA PRO A 203 -8.08 10.06 2.45
C PRO A 203 -7.90 8.66 3.04
N GLU A 204 -6.88 7.93 2.58
CA GLU A 204 -6.53 6.61 3.06
C GLU A 204 -5.01 6.41 3.09
N GLN A 205 -4.59 5.31 3.72
CA GLN A 205 -3.19 4.94 3.75
C GLN A 205 -2.68 4.54 2.36
N LEU A 206 -1.53 5.07 1.98
CA LEU A 206 -0.80 4.68 0.78
C LEU A 206 0.57 4.10 1.14
N TRP A 207 1.12 3.33 0.21
CA TRP A 207 2.50 2.89 0.23
C TRP A 207 3.20 3.47 -0.99
N VAL A 208 4.43 3.96 -0.79
CA VAL A 208 5.35 4.27 -1.87
C VAL A 208 6.50 3.29 -1.79
N GLN A 209 6.54 2.34 -2.71
CA GLN A 209 7.61 1.37 -2.77
C GLN A 209 8.65 1.78 -3.81
N PHE A 210 9.91 1.71 -3.41
CA PHE A 210 11.06 1.99 -4.26
C PHE A 210 11.35 0.73 -5.06
N VAL A 211 11.35 0.87 -6.38
CA VAL A 211 11.61 -0.22 -7.30
C VAL A 211 13.07 -0.11 -7.70
N THR A 212 13.89 -1.07 -7.27
CA THR A 212 15.24 -1.23 -7.81
C THR A 212 15.11 -1.75 -9.23
N GLU A 213 15.53 -0.96 -10.22
CA GLU A 213 15.70 -1.44 -11.59
C GLU A 213 16.56 -2.71 -11.54
N SER A 214 16.03 -3.84 -12.03
CA SER A 214 16.90 -4.95 -12.37
C SER A 214 17.78 -4.46 -13.50
N LYS A 215 19.08 -4.30 -13.25
CA LYS A 215 20.06 -4.11 -14.33
C LYS A 215 19.84 -5.26 -15.32
N GLY A 216 19.32 -4.91 -16.49
CA GLY A 216 19.23 -5.83 -17.63
C GLY A 216 20.61 -6.26 -18.09
#